data_AF-A0A0P7TYS3-F1
#
_entry.id   AF-A0A0P7TYS3-F1
#
_cell.length_a   1.000
_cell.length_b   1.000
_cell.length_c   1.000
_cell.angle_alpha   90.00
_cell.angle_beta   90.00
_cell.angle_gamma   90.00
#
_symmetry.space_group_name_H-M   'P 1'
#
loop_
_entity.id
_entity.type
_entity.pdbx_description
1 polymer ?
#
loop_
_entity_poly.entity_id
_entity_poly.type
_entity_poly.pdbx_seq_one_letter_code
_entity_poly.pdbx_strand_id
1 'polypeptide(L)'
;MLVQCSRCQFVWCFKCHAPWHEGIKCKDYRKGDKLLRHWASAIEHGQRNAQKCPRCKIHIQRTEGCDHMSCTLCNTSFCYRCGEKYRHLRFFGDHSSNLSVFGCKYRYLPEKPHLRRLVRGSVCVSKILVAPLVIVLVGVFGVLAVVVGLVAFPIYYICKKRRKRSQGSGRWFC
;
A
#
# COMPACT_ATOMS: atom_id res chain seq x y z
N MET A 1 -41.33 15.39 -14.09
CA MET A 1 -40.94 16.74 -13.63
C MET A 1 -39.44 16.71 -13.39
N LEU A 2 -38.73 17.45 -14.22
CA LEU A 2 -37.30 17.70 -14.13
C LEU A 2 -37.11 18.82 -13.10
N VAL A 3 -36.09 18.72 -12.26
CA VAL A 3 -35.69 19.79 -11.34
C VAL A 3 -34.18 19.93 -11.41
N GLN A 4 -33.72 21.17 -11.54
CA GLN A 4 -32.30 21.51 -11.62
C GLN A 4 -31.89 22.35 -10.41
N CYS A 5 -30.79 21.95 -9.77
CA CYS A 5 -30.17 22.67 -8.67
C CYS A 5 -29.42 23.91 -9.19
N SER A 6 -29.77 25.11 -8.74
CA SER A 6 -29.11 26.36 -9.17
C SER A 6 -27.64 26.48 -8.73
N ARG A 7 -27.29 25.89 -7.58
CA ARG A 7 -25.91 25.93 -7.04
C ARG A 7 -24.98 24.88 -7.66
N CYS A 8 -25.51 23.68 -7.88
CA CYS A 8 -24.73 22.50 -8.23
C CYS A 8 -24.96 22.00 -9.66
N GLN A 9 -25.88 22.63 -10.39
CA GLN A 9 -26.26 22.31 -11.77
C GLN A 9 -26.68 20.84 -11.98
N PHE A 10 -26.95 20.12 -10.90
CA PHE A 10 -27.40 18.73 -10.95
C PHE A 10 -28.88 18.66 -11.29
N VAL A 11 -29.23 17.74 -12.19
CA VAL A 11 -30.57 17.56 -12.74
C VAL A 11 -31.12 16.21 -12.29
N TRP A 12 -32.25 16.22 -11.60
CA TRP A 12 -32.91 15.00 -11.12
C TRP A 12 -34.40 14.96 -11.45
N CYS A 13 -34.98 13.78 -11.34
CA CYS A 13 -36.43 13.60 -11.41
C CYS A 13 -37.07 13.71 -10.02
N PHE A 14 -38.01 14.64 -9.85
CA PHE A 14 -38.68 14.89 -8.57
C PHE A 14 -39.49 13.69 -8.05
N LYS A 15 -40.03 12.85 -8.95
CA LYS A 15 -40.87 11.71 -8.53
C LYS A 15 -40.08 10.54 -7.95
N CYS A 16 -38.87 10.31 -8.45
CA CYS A 16 -38.07 9.13 -8.09
C CYS A 16 -36.77 9.46 -7.34
N HIS A 17 -36.38 10.73 -7.26
CA HIS A 17 -35.13 11.22 -6.67
C HIS A 17 -33.87 10.58 -7.30
N ALA A 18 -33.98 10.18 -8.56
CA ALA A 18 -32.87 9.66 -9.35
C ALA A 18 -32.34 10.73 -10.33
N PRO A 19 -31.11 10.57 -10.85
CA PRO A 19 -30.63 11.39 -11.97
C PRO A 19 -31.67 11.47 -13.09
N TRP A 20 -31.73 12.59 -13.78
CA TRP A 20 -32.70 12.79 -14.85
C TRP A 20 -32.57 11.71 -15.93
N HIS A 21 -33.70 11.12 -16.30
CA HIS A 21 -33.78 10.03 -17.26
C HIS A 21 -34.84 10.37 -18.32
N GLU A 22 -34.39 10.73 -19.51
CA GLU A 22 -35.26 11.08 -20.64
C GLU A 22 -35.77 9.81 -21.35
N GLY A 23 -37.02 9.81 -21.79
CA GLY A 23 -37.62 8.68 -22.52
C GLY A 23 -37.93 7.42 -21.69
N ILE A 24 -37.59 7.38 -20.40
CA ILE A 24 -37.77 6.21 -19.54
C ILE A 24 -38.73 6.55 -18.39
N LYS A 25 -39.72 5.68 -18.10
CA LYS A 25 -40.61 5.84 -16.95
C LYS A 25 -39.85 5.55 -15.65
N CYS A 26 -40.23 6.23 -14.55
CA CYS A 26 -39.58 6.06 -13.24
C CYS A 26 -39.57 4.60 -12.74
N LYS A 27 -40.61 3.81 -13.06
CA LYS A 27 -40.69 2.39 -12.70
C LYS A 27 -39.62 1.56 -13.41
N ASP A 28 -39.41 1.82 -14.70
CA ASP A 28 -38.44 1.09 -15.53
C ASP A 28 -37.01 1.47 -15.17
N TYR A 29 -36.76 2.76 -14.88
CA TYR A 29 -35.48 3.22 -14.35
C TYR A 29 -35.10 2.50 -13.06
N ARG A 30 -36.02 2.44 -12.08
CA ARG A 30 -35.80 1.72 -10.81
C ARG A 30 -35.57 0.23 -11.02
N LYS A 31 -36.31 -0.39 -11.94
CA LYS A 31 -36.11 -1.81 -12.29
C LYS A 31 -34.71 -2.02 -12.88
N GLY A 32 -34.29 -1.16 -13.81
CA GLY A 32 -32.96 -1.15 -14.40
C GLY A 32 -31.85 -1.01 -13.35
N ASP A 33 -31.92 0.00 -12.47
CA ASP A 33 -30.92 0.20 -11.40
C ASP A 33 -30.83 -1.02 -10.48
N LYS A 34 -31.95 -1.66 -10.14
CA LYS A 34 -31.96 -2.90 -9.35
C LYS A 34 -31.27 -4.04 -10.08
N LEU A 35 -31.53 -4.23 -11.37
CA LEU A 35 -30.86 -5.26 -12.19
C LEU A 35 -29.36 -5.01 -12.27
N LEU A 36 -28.94 -3.76 -12.49
CA LEU A 36 -27.55 -3.36 -12.62
C LEU A 36 -26.77 -3.62 -11.32
N ARG A 37 -27.37 -3.28 -10.17
CA ARG A 37 -26.80 -3.60 -8.85
C ARG A 37 -26.69 -5.10 -8.61
N HIS A 38 -27.72 -5.86 -8.98
CA HIS A 38 -27.73 -7.31 -8.83
C HIS A 38 -26.62 -7.94 -9.69
N TRP A 39 -26.57 -7.60 -10.98
CA TRP A 39 -25.52 -8.05 -11.90
C TRP A 39 -24.12 -7.68 -11.39
N ALA A 40 -23.90 -6.44 -10.95
CA ALA A 40 -22.60 -6.01 -10.45
C ALA A 40 -22.15 -6.78 -9.19
N SER A 41 -23.11 -7.19 -8.35
CA SER A 41 -22.85 -7.98 -7.15
C SER A 41 -22.75 -9.49 -7.39
N ALA A 42 -23.22 -9.97 -8.54
CA ALA A 42 -23.19 -11.38 -8.91
C ALA A 42 -21.74 -11.88 -8.96
N ILE A 43 -21.55 -13.09 -8.46
CA ILE A 43 -20.25 -13.76 -8.42
C ILE A 43 -20.27 -14.84 -9.49
N GLU A 44 -19.43 -14.68 -10.51
CA GLU A 44 -19.25 -15.63 -11.59
C GLU A 44 -17.80 -16.12 -11.56
N HIS A 45 -17.60 -17.44 -11.70
CA HIS A 45 -16.27 -18.05 -11.59
C HIS A 45 -15.49 -17.64 -10.31
N GLY A 46 -16.19 -17.39 -9.21
CA GLY A 46 -15.60 -16.99 -7.93
C GLY A 46 -15.12 -15.53 -7.85
N GLN A 47 -15.49 -14.65 -8.79
CA GLN A 47 -15.20 -13.21 -8.76
C GLN A 47 -16.45 -12.38 -9.07
N ARG A 48 -16.50 -11.13 -8.60
CA ARG A 48 -17.62 -10.23 -8.89
C ARG A 48 -17.56 -9.72 -10.33
N ASN A 49 -18.74 -9.57 -10.95
CA ASN A 49 -18.85 -9.08 -12.33
C ASN A 49 -18.42 -7.62 -12.49
N ALA A 50 -18.62 -6.79 -11.47
CA ALA A 50 -18.10 -5.42 -11.44
C ALA A 50 -17.61 -5.03 -10.04
N GLN A 51 -16.50 -4.29 -9.99
CA GLN A 51 -15.94 -3.80 -8.74
C GLN A 51 -16.13 -2.28 -8.61
N LYS A 52 -16.43 -1.81 -7.40
CA LYS A 52 -16.54 -0.38 -7.12
C LYS A 52 -15.16 0.26 -6.96
N CYS A 53 -14.95 1.41 -7.60
CA CYS A 53 -13.77 2.22 -7.34
C CYS A 53 -13.74 2.67 -5.87
N PRO A 54 -12.63 2.55 -5.13
CA PRO A 54 -12.56 2.95 -3.72
C PRO A 54 -12.79 4.45 -3.51
N ARG A 55 -12.45 5.29 -4.50
CA ARG A 55 -12.53 6.76 -4.45
C ARG A 55 -13.90 7.29 -4.91
N CYS A 56 -14.26 7.07 -6.18
CA CYS A 56 -15.49 7.62 -6.77
C CYS A 56 -16.70 6.67 -6.75
N LYS A 57 -16.53 5.43 -6.26
CA LYS A 57 -17.60 4.41 -6.10
C LYS A 57 -18.31 3.97 -7.39
N ILE A 58 -17.85 4.39 -8.57
CA ILE A 58 -18.35 3.90 -9.86
C ILE A 58 -18.06 2.39 -9.99
N HIS A 59 -18.97 1.66 -10.63
CA HIS A 59 -18.75 0.25 -10.96
C HIS A 59 -17.89 0.16 -12.22
N ILE A 60 -16.83 -0.63 -12.14
CA ILE A 60 -15.88 -0.87 -13.22
C ILE A 60 -15.91 -2.37 -13.48
N GLN A 61 -16.10 -2.76 -14.72
CA GLN A 61 -15.99 -4.15 -15.16
C GLN A 61 -14.54 -4.42 -15.57
N ARG A 62 -14.04 -5.62 -15.26
CA ARG A 62 -12.71 -6.04 -15.72
C ARG A 62 -12.74 -6.32 -17.22
N THR A 63 -11.79 -5.74 -17.96
CA THR A 63 -11.61 -6.02 -19.39
C THR A 63 -10.91 -7.36 -19.58
N GLU A 64 -9.66 -7.53 -19.13
CA GLU A 64 -8.93 -8.81 -19.25
C GLU A 64 -7.83 -8.96 -18.19
N GLY A 65 -7.55 -10.23 -17.79
CA GLY A 65 -6.28 -10.79 -17.27
C GLY A 65 -5.57 -10.20 -16.05
N CYS A 66 -5.65 -8.89 -15.79
CA CYS A 66 -4.88 -8.18 -14.78
C CYS A 66 -5.77 -7.69 -13.63
N ASP A 67 -5.31 -7.94 -12.40
CA ASP A 67 -6.01 -7.47 -11.19
C ASP A 67 -5.73 -5.99 -10.90
N HIS A 68 -4.69 -5.40 -11.51
CA HIS A 68 -4.33 -3.99 -11.33
C HIS A 68 -5.13 -3.12 -12.31
N MET A 69 -6.17 -2.47 -11.80
CA MET A 69 -7.06 -1.62 -12.60
C MET A 69 -6.92 -0.15 -12.23
N SER A 70 -7.11 0.72 -13.21
CA SER A 70 -7.13 2.16 -13.05
C SER A 70 -8.52 2.70 -13.36
N CYS A 71 -9.06 3.53 -12.46
CA CYS A 71 -10.36 4.16 -12.68
C CYS A 71 -10.26 5.26 -13.73
N THR A 72 -11.10 5.21 -14.76
CA THR A 72 -11.13 6.20 -15.86
C THR A 72 -11.55 7.60 -15.41
N LEU A 73 -12.38 7.71 -14.37
CA LEU A 73 -12.89 9.00 -13.89
C LEU A 73 -11.93 9.72 -12.93
N CYS A 74 -11.27 8.97 -12.05
CA CYS A 74 -10.44 9.55 -10.98
C CYS A 74 -8.97 9.11 -10.99
N ASN A 75 -8.55 8.39 -12.04
CA ASN A 75 -7.20 7.86 -12.27
C ASN A 75 -6.58 7.15 -11.05
N THR A 76 -7.43 6.59 -10.19
CA THR A 76 -6.98 5.87 -8.99
C THR A 76 -6.74 4.41 -9.35
N SER A 77 -5.53 3.92 -9.09
CA SER A 77 -5.18 2.51 -9.21
C SER A 77 -5.69 1.70 -8.01
N PHE A 78 -6.37 0.59 -8.28
CA PHE A 78 -6.94 -0.29 -7.26
C PHE A 78 -6.94 -1.74 -7.72
N CYS A 79 -6.95 -2.67 -6.76
CA CYS A 79 -7.01 -4.08 -7.06
C CYS A 79 -8.46 -4.51 -7.29
N TYR A 80 -8.74 -5.13 -8.44
CA TYR A 80 -10.09 -5.56 -8.80
C TYR A 80 -10.66 -6.61 -7.83
N ARG A 81 -9.82 -7.55 -7.36
CA ARG A 81 -10.28 -8.66 -6.50
C ARG A 81 -10.75 -8.21 -5.12
N CYS A 82 -10.01 -7.29 -4.49
CA CYS A 82 -10.34 -6.83 -3.13
C CYS A 82 -11.04 -5.47 -3.08
N GLY A 83 -10.94 -4.65 -4.13
CA GLY A 83 -11.48 -3.29 -4.18
C GLY A 83 -10.64 -2.25 -3.42
N GLU A 84 -9.46 -2.61 -2.92
CA GLU A 84 -8.59 -1.70 -2.18
C GLU A 84 -7.66 -0.93 -3.11
N LYS A 85 -7.37 0.33 -2.74
CA LYS A 85 -6.41 1.17 -3.45
C LYS A 85 -4.99 0.62 -3.24
N TYR A 86 -4.19 0.58 -4.31
CA TYR A 86 -2.77 0.29 -4.15
C TYR A 86 -2.10 1.39 -3.32
N ARG A 87 -1.52 1.01 -2.18
CA ARG A 87 -0.70 1.88 -1.33
C ARG A 87 0.70 1.32 -1.31
N HIS A 88 1.68 2.12 -1.70
CA HIS A 88 3.08 1.74 -1.63
C HIS A 88 3.66 2.25 -0.33
N LEU A 89 3.68 1.39 0.69
CA LEU A 89 4.30 1.68 1.98
C LEU A 89 5.47 0.70 2.14
N ARG A 90 6.71 1.20 2.08
CA ARG A 90 7.94 0.39 2.19
C ARG A 90 7.91 -0.61 3.36
N PHE A 91 7.30 -0.21 4.47
CA PHE A 91 7.21 -1.04 5.67
C PHE A 91 6.20 -2.19 5.54
N PHE A 92 4.99 -1.90 5.06
CA PHE A 92 3.87 -2.83 5.02
C PHE A 92 3.84 -3.73 3.78
N GLY A 93 4.72 -3.45 2.80
CA GLY A 93 4.92 -4.25 1.59
C GLY A 93 3.89 -3.97 0.49
N ASP A 94 4.03 -4.70 -0.61
CA ASP A 94 3.20 -4.52 -1.79
C ASP A 94 1.92 -5.34 -1.73
N HIS A 95 0.85 -4.79 -2.30
CA HIS A 95 -0.47 -5.43 -2.30
C HIS A 95 -0.50 -6.77 -3.06
N SER A 96 0.43 -6.99 -3.99
CA SER A 96 0.54 -8.22 -4.79
C SER A 96 1.14 -9.39 -4.01
N SER A 97 1.98 -9.12 -3.01
CA SER A 97 2.68 -10.17 -2.26
C SER A 97 1.75 -10.90 -1.26
N ASN A 98 1.98 -12.20 -1.04
CA ASN A 98 1.11 -13.02 -0.17
C ASN A 98 1.21 -12.64 1.32
N LEU A 99 2.41 -12.24 1.77
CA LEU A 99 2.73 -11.95 3.17
C LEU A 99 2.75 -10.45 3.50
N SER A 100 2.24 -9.57 2.62
CA SER A 100 2.07 -8.16 3.00
C SER A 100 0.92 -7.98 3.99
N VAL A 101 1.13 -7.06 4.94
CA VAL A 101 0.15 -6.74 5.99
C VAL A 101 -1.15 -6.23 5.36
N PHE A 102 -1.04 -5.42 4.30
CA PHE A 102 -2.16 -4.89 3.51
C PHE A 102 -2.28 -5.55 2.12
N GLY A 103 -1.97 -6.85 2.03
CA GLY A 103 -2.09 -7.62 0.78
C GLY A 103 -3.53 -7.91 0.36
N CYS A 104 -3.72 -8.36 -0.88
CA CYS A 104 -5.04 -8.76 -1.37
C CYS A 104 -5.64 -9.90 -0.53
N LYS A 105 -6.84 -9.70 0.01
CA LYS A 105 -7.55 -10.71 0.82
C LYS A 105 -7.72 -12.03 0.06
N TYR A 106 -8.13 -11.96 -1.20
CA TYR A 106 -8.52 -13.13 -1.99
C TYR A 106 -7.34 -13.96 -2.56
N ARG A 107 -6.10 -13.53 -2.36
CA ARG A 107 -4.91 -14.25 -2.84
C ARG A 107 -4.37 -15.26 -1.83
N TYR A 108 -4.47 -14.97 -0.53
CA TYR A 108 -3.93 -15.80 0.53
C TYR A 108 -5.05 -16.31 1.46
N LEU A 109 -5.23 -17.63 1.52
CA LEU A 109 -6.25 -18.32 2.34
C LEU A 109 -7.66 -17.69 2.21
N PRO A 110 -8.29 -17.72 1.02
CA PRO A 110 -9.62 -17.14 0.78
C PRO A 110 -10.66 -17.64 1.79
N GLU A 111 -10.70 -18.95 2.03
CA GLU A 111 -11.71 -19.64 2.87
C GLU A 111 -11.45 -19.55 4.37
N LYS A 112 -10.24 -19.19 4.82
CA LYS A 112 -9.85 -19.19 6.25
C LYS A 112 -9.54 -17.79 6.75
N PRO A 113 -10.56 -16.95 7.07
CA PRO A 113 -10.36 -15.55 7.46
C PRO A 113 -9.59 -15.39 8.78
N HIS A 114 -9.78 -16.27 9.76
CA HIS A 114 -9.09 -16.21 11.05
C HIS A 114 -7.59 -16.45 10.88
N LEU A 115 -7.20 -17.51 10.17
CA LEU A 115 -5.79 -17.83 9.95
C LEU A 115 -5.08 -16.73 9.14
N ARG A 116 -5.73 -16.18 8.12
CA ARG A 116 -5.21 -15.02 7.37
C ARG A 116 -4.97 -13.80 8.26
N ARG A 117 -5.90 -13.49 9.19
CA ARG A 117 -5.73 -12.38 10.14
C ARG A 117 -4.58 -12.66 11.11
N LEU A 118 -4.46 -13.88 11.62
CA LEU A 118 -3.35 -14.28 12.49
C LEU A 118 -1.99 -14.17 11.80
N VAL A 119 -1.87 -14.68 10.57
CA VAL A 119 -0.61 -14.62 9.80
C VAL A 119 -0.23 -13.16 9.51
N ARG A 120 -1.17 -12.33 9.02
CA ARG A 120 -0.88 -10.91 8.75
C ARG A 120 -0.59 -10.13 10.03
N GLY A 121 -1.27 -10.45 11.13
CA GLY A 121 -1.00 -9.89 12.45
C GLY A 121 0.42 -10.23 12.91
N SER A 122 0.82 -11.51 12.80
CA SER A 122 2.17 -11.97 13.14
C SER A 122 3.26 -11.31 12.29
N VAL A 123 3.05 -11.16 10.98
CA VAL A 123 4.00 -10.43 10.10
C VAL A 123 4.09 -8.95 10.48
N CYS A 124 2.97 -8.32 10.84
CA CYS A 124 2.95 -6.92 11.29
C CYS A 124 3.74 -6.76 12.60
N VAL A 125 3.44 -7.61 13.59
CA VAL A 125 4.10 -7.59 14.92
C VAL A 125 5.60 -7.85 14.78
N SER A 126 6.00 -8.86 14.02
CA SER A 126 7.42 -9.17 13.79
C SER A 126 8.16 -8.01 13.14
N LYS A 127 7.59 -7.35 12.13
CA LYS A 127 8.22 -6.14 11.56
C LYS A 127 8.32 -4.98 12.54
N ILE A 128 7.28 -4.77 13.36
CA ILE A 128 7.27 -3.70 14.37
C ILE A 128 8.32 -3.94 15.46
N LEU A 129 8.58 -5.19 15.84
CA LEU A 129 9.60 -5.53 16.84
C LEU A 129 11.02 -5.54 16.24
N VAL A 130 11.20 -6.08 15.03
CA VAL A 130 12.52 -6.23 14.41
C VAL A 130 13.06 -4.89 13.90
N ALA A 131 12.22 -4.03 13.30
CA ALA A 131 12.68 -2.76 12.74
C ALA A 131 13.39 -1.82 13.75
N PRO A 132 12.85 -1.53 14.95
CA PRO A 132 13.56 -0.70 15.92
C PRO A 132 14.84 -1.35 16.43
N LEU A 133 14.86 -2.67 16.63
CA LEU A 133 16.07 -3.40 17.03
C LEU A 133 17.18 -3.28 15.98
N VAL A 134 16.84 -3.45 14.70
CA VAL A 134 17.78 -3.28 13.59
C VAL A 134 18.29 -1.84 13.53
N ILE A 135 17.41 -0.84 13.71
CA ILE A 135 17.80 0.58 13.72
C ILE A 135 18.80 0.86 14.86
N VAL A 136 18.54 0.32 16.07
CA VAL A 136 19.44 0.48 17.22
C VAL A 136 20.78 -0.19 16.95
N LEU A 137 20.79 -1.43 16.47
CA LEU A 137 22.04 -2.16 16.16
C LEU A 137 22.88 -1.39 15.13
N VAL A 138 22.26 -0.97 14.02
CA VAL A 138 22.94 -0.18 12.99
C VAL A 138 23.48 1.14 13.55
N GLY A 139 22.72 1.79 14.43
CA GLY A 139 23.16 2.99 15.14
C GLY A 139 24.39 2.75 16.01
N VAL A 140 24.37 1.69 16.84
CA VAL A 140 25.49 1.34 17.73
C VAL A 140 26.74 0.98 16.93
N PHE A 141 26.61 0.14 15.90
CA PHE A 141 27.74 -0.21 15.03
C PHE A 141 28.28 1.01 14.27
N GLY A 142 27.40 1.91 13.83
CA GLY A 142 27.79 3.17 13.21
C GLY A 142 28.60 4.07 14.15
N VAL A 143 28.14 4.25 15.39
CA VAL A 143 28.86 5.05 16.40
C VAL A 143 30.20 4.41 16.74
N LEU A 144 30.25 3.09 16.95
CA LEU A 144 31.48 2.37 17.25
C LEU A 144 32.53 2.57 16.13
N ALA A 145 32.11 2.44 14.87
CA ALA A 145 32.99 2.64 13.72
C ALA A 145 33.54 4.08 13.66
N VAL A 146 32.70 5.08 13.94
CA VAL A 146 33.12 6.49 13.99
C VAL A 146 34.12 6.74 15.12
N VAL A 147 33.88 6.21 16.32
CA VAL A 147 34.80 6.35 17.47
C VAL A 147 36.15 5.70 17.18
N VAL A 148 36.16 4.47 16.63
CA VAL A 148 37.39 3.78 16.25
C VAL A 148 38.14 4.58 15.17
N GLY A 149 37.44 5.11 14.18
CA GLY A 149 38.03 5.93 13.12
C GLY A 149 38.63 7.26 13.63
N LEU A 150 37.93 7.97 14.53
CA LEU A 150 38.35 9.29 15.01
C LEU A 150 39.31 9.26 16.19
N VAL A 151 39.34 8.19 16.97
CA VAL A 151 40.14 8.13 18.20
C VAL A 151 41.27 7.11 18.05
N ALA A 152 40.95 5.85 17.78
CA ALA A 152 41.96 4.79 17.75
C ALA A 152 42.93 4.95 16.57
N PHE A 153 42.44 5.32 15.40
CA PHE A 153 43.27 5.49 14.20
C PHE A 153 44.30 6.64 14.33
N PRO A 154 43.94 7.86 14.75
CA PRO A 154 44.93 8.92 14.96
C PRO A 154 45.85 8.65 16.15
N ILE A 155 45.37 8.06 17.25
CA ILE A 155 46.24 7.66 18.37
C ILE A 155 47.27 6.61 17.89
N TYR A 156 46.84 5.61 17.14
CA TYR A 156 47.74 4.63 16.53
C TYR A 156 48.77 5.30 15.61
N TYR A 157 48.34 6.24 14.76
CA TYR A 157 49.24 6.96 13.86
C TYR A 157 50.27 7.81 14.63
N ILE A 158 49.85 8.49 15.70
CA ILE A 158 50.71 9.28 16.57
C ILE A 158 51.71 8.36 17.30
N CYS A 159 51.25 7.27 17.90
CA CYS A 159 52.11 6.29 18.57
C CYS A 159 53.12 5.65 17.61
N LYS A 160 52.68 5.29 16.39
CA LYS A 160 53.56 4.75 15.33
C LYS A 160 54.60 5.79 14.89
N LYS A 161 54.23 7.06 14.76
CA LYS A 161 55.16 8.16 14.43
C LYS A 161 56.18 8.40 15.55
N ARG A 162 55.78 8.34 16.82
CA ARG A 162 56.69 8.42 17.98
C ARG A 162 57.66 7.24 18.04
N ARG A 163 57.20 6.01 17.77
CA ARG A 163 58.06 4.82 17.75
C ARG A 163 59.13 4.88 16.65
N LYS A 164 58.78 5.35 15.44
CA LYS A 164 59.76 5.60 14.38
C LYS A 164 60.80 6.65 14.77
N ARG A 165 60.40 7.72 15.48
CA ARG A 165 61.36 8.73 16.01
C ARG A 165 62.31 8.13 17.06
N SER A 166 61.81 7.30 17.97
CA SER A 166 62.65 6.61 18.98
C SER A 166 63.68 5.66 18.36
N GLN A 167 63.27 4.83 17.38
CA GLN A 167 64.20 3.95 16.66
C GLN A 167 65.19 4.71 15.77
N GLY A 168 64.81 5.88 15.24
CA GLY A 168 65.72 6.77 14.52
C GLY A 168 66.74 7.45 15.41
N SER A 169 66.42 7.76 16.67
CA SER A 169 67.34 8.37 17.64
C SER A 169 68.33 7.39 18.26
N GLY A 170 67.97 6.10 18.38
CA GLY A 170 68.86 5.06 18.93
C GLY A 170 69.92 4.53 17.97
N ARG A 171 69.94 4.98 16.71
CA ARG A 171 70.91 4.55 15.68
C ARG A 171 72.06 5.54 15.44
N TRP A 172 72.13 6.62 16.24
CA TRP A 172 73.19 7.64 16.20
C TRP A 172 74.08 7.65 17.46
N PHE A 173 73.84 6.72 18.40
CA PHE A 173 74.67 6.52 19.59
C PHE A 173 75.22 5.09 19.60
N CYS A 174 76.07 4.77 18.62
CA CYS A 174 77.08 3.70 18.60
C CYS A 174 78.08 4.05 17.52
#